data_AF-A0A3B0IYN9-F1
#
_entry.id   AF-A0A3B0IYN9-F1
#
_cell.length_a   1.000
_cell.length_b   1.000
_cell.length_c   1.000
_cell.angle_alpha   90.00
_cell.angle_beta   90.00
_cell.angle_gamma   90.00
#
_symmetry.space_group_name_H-M   'P 1'
#
loop_
_entity.id
_entity.type
_entity.pdbx_description
1 polymer ?
#
loop_
_entity_poly.entity_id
_entity_poly.type
_entity_poly.pdbx_seq_one_letter_code
_entity_poly.pdbx_strand_id
1 'polypeptide(L)'
;MRLRRRSWQRKMRRAIEQLRMQSRHKLSHLLSVLGGLCLLLWLAGGLMSASEDIDISDSITPCTPIDVVYTWVNGSDPNFIEAIKQYDPNYDPSRFDDKNELRYSLRSLEKHASWIRHVYIVTNGQIPNWLDLSYERVTVVPHEVLAPDPTQLPTFSSAAIETFLHRIPTLSKRFLYLNDDIFLGAPLFPEDLYTEAEGVRVYQAWMVPDCALDCPWTYIGDGACDRHCNIDACQFDGGDCSDTEQPDASHVVMHSQETHEEEAAPPPTMHKFPQMGLQKLIKQSSSNFKDVMRHRNVSTLLELRRIVERFNKDKLMSLNAEMEDGSTALPTSQRNVLHKEDFKSSTDIYSHSLIVTNMLLNRAYGFKARHVLAHVGFLLDRDIVGAMQQRFPEQVLATAHQRFRTATDLQYAFAYYSFLMSETQLLSVEEIFDEFDTDASGTWSDREVRTFLTRMYAPPLDWSAMHYFEEVVQNCTRALGLFVTPDPVVHSTLVYERYEDSNLVGD
;
A
#
# COMPACT_ATOMS: atom_id res chain seq x y z
N MET A 1 25.62 19.23 42.75
CA MET A 1 24.90 18.49 43.83
C MET A 1 24.27 17.24 43.22
N ARG A 2 24.13 16.11 43.92
CA ARG A 2 23.79 14.80 43.29
C ARG A 2 22.34 14.73 42.78
N LEU A 3 22.12 14.64 41.46
CA LEU A 3 20.88 14.13 40.85
C LEU A 3 21.09 12.79 40.13
N ARG A 4 21.52 11.80 40.93
CA ARG A 4 21.68 10.39 40.53
C ARG A 4 20.30 9.78 40.18
N ARG A 5 19.96 9.62 38.89
CA ARG A 5 18.78 8.84 38.43
C ARG A 5 18.89 7.44 39.04
N ARG A 6 18.06 7.12 40.06
CA ARG A 6 18.26 5.92 40.90
C ARG A 6 18.13 4.66 40.02
N SER A 7 19.21 3.88 39.87
CA SER A 7 19.20 2.59 39.15
C SER A 7 18.14 1.61 39.67
N TRP A 8 17.76 1.76 40.93
CA TRP A 8 16.61 1.09 41.54
C TRP A 8 15.33 1.26 40.72
N GLN A 9 15.03 2.40 40.10
CA GLN A 9 13.82 2.55 39.27
C GLN A 9 13.87 1.82 37.93
N ARG A 10 15.04 1.60 37.30
CA ARG A 10 15.12 0.76 36.08
C ARG A 10 14.92 -0.72 36.44
N LYS A 11 15.61 -1.21 37.48
CA LYS A 11 15.41 -2.57 37.99
C LYS A 11 14.01 -2.77 38.59
N MET A 12 13.41 -1.77 39.23
CA MET A 12 12.07 -1.85 39.80
C MET A 12 10.97 -1.70 38.74
N ARG A 13 11.15 -0.97 37.63
CA ARG A 13 10.19 -1.00 36.51
C ARG A 13 10.20 -2.36 35.83
N ARG A 14 11.37 -2.85 35.39
CA ARG A 14 11.50 -4.21 34.84
C ARG A 14 11.00 -5.29 35.80
N ALA A 15 11.24 -5.14 37.12
CA ALA A 15 10.66 -6.03 38.13
C ALA A 15 9.16 -5.82 38.39
N ILE A 16 8.60 -4.61 38.24
CA ILE A 16 7.15 -4.35 38.31
C ILE A 16 6.43 -4.86 37.06
N GLU A 17 7.07 -4.83 35.88
CA GLU A 17 6.58 -5.47 34.66
C GLU A 17 6.66 -6.99 34.75
N GLN A 18 7.78 -7.56 35.21
CA GLN A 18 7.87 -8.99 35.54
C GLN A 18 6.91 -9.40 36.67
N LEU A 19 6.65 -8.55 37.67
CA LEU A 19 5.65 -8.80 38.71
C LEU A 19 4.21 -8.52 38.25
N ARG A 20 3.97 -7.74 37.18
CA ARG A 20 2.66 -7.61 36.51
C ARG A 20 2.37 -8.83 35.64
N MET A 21 3.39 -9.38 34.97
CA MET A 21 3.32 -10.70 34.32
C MET A 21 3.06 -11.81 35.35
N GLN A 22 3.85 -11.86 36.43
CA GLN A 22 3.67 -12.84 37.50
C GLN A 22 2.40 -12.63 38.34
N SER A 23 1.84 -11.42 38.46
CA SER A 23 0.57 -11.21 39.15
C SER A 23 -0.63 -11.65 38.32
N ARG A 24 -0.56 -11.55 36.98
CA ARG A 24 -1.51 -12.24 36.08
C ARG A 24 -1.45 -13.76 36.26
N HIS A 25 -0.27 -14.35 36.45
CA HIS A 25 -0.16 -15.78 36.81
C HIS A 25 -0.60 -16.11 38.24
N LYS A 26 -0.39 -15.25 39.24
CA LYS A 26 -0.84 -15.51 40.62
C LYS A 26 -2.35 -15.37 40.82
N LEU A 27 -3.08 -14.74 39.90
CA LEU A 27 -4.55 -14.84 39.86
C LEU A 27 -5.03 -16.17 39.23
N SER A 28 -4.20 -16.86 38.45
CA SER A 28 -4.50 -18.19 37.88
C SER A 28 -4.34 -19.32 38.91
N HIS A 29 -3.51 -19.16 39.93
CA HIS A 29 -3.27 -20.19 40.96
C HIS A 29 -4.48 -20.55 41.85
N LEU A 30 -5.57 -19.78 41.79
CA LEU A 30 -6.87 -20.13 42.40
C LEU A 30 -7.81 -20.91 41.46
N LEU A 31 -7.46 -21.02 40.17
CA LEU A 31 -8.18 -21.82 39.16
C LEU A 31 -7.40 -23.08 38.75
N SER A 32 -6.06 -23.08 38.89
CA SER A 32 -5.20 -24.21 38.50
C SER A 32 -5.47 -25.51 39.29
N VAL A 33 -6.07 -25.43 40.48
CA VAL A 33 -6.43 -26.61 41.30
C VAL A 33 -7.53 -27.46 40.65
N LEU A 34 -8.41 -26.87 39.83
CA LEU A 34 -9.44 -27.59 39.08
C LEU A 34 -8.95 -28.05 37.69
N GLY A 35 -8.05 -27.30 37.05
CA GLY A 35 -7.47 -27.69 35.75
C GLY A 35 -6.51 -28.89 35.82
N GLY A 36 -5.82 -29.07 36.95
CA GLY A 36 -4.76 -30.07 37.10
C GLY A 36 -5.19 -31.53 36.90
N LEU A 37 -6.47 -31.87 37.12
CA LEU A 37 -6.97 -33.24 36.89
C LEU A 37 -7.13 -33.60 35.41
N CYS A 38 -7.40 -32.63 34.53
CA CYS A 38 -7.62 -32.90 33.10
C CYS A 38 -6.31 -33.10 32.34
N LEU A 39 -5.25 -32.35 32.67
CA LEU A 39 -4.00 -32.41 31.91
C LEU A 39 -3.25 -33.74 32.09
N LEU A 40 -3.40 -34.38 33.26
CA LEU A 40 -2.85 -35.72 33.54
C LEU A 40 -3.46 -36.83 32.67
N LEU A 41 -4.65 -36.62 32.09
CA LEU A 41 -5.26 -37.55 31.14
C LEU A 41 -4.81 -37.31 29.69
N TRP A 42 -4.21 -36.15 29.38
CA TRP A 42 -3.74 -35.80 28.03
C TRP A 42 -2.27 -36.16 27.81
N LEU A 43 -1.43 -36.00 28.85
CA LEU A 43 0.01 -36.29 28.81
C LEU A 43 0.39 -37.78 28.63
N ALA A 44 -0.60 -38.68 28.50
CA ALA A 44 -0.39 -40.09 28.18
C ALA A 44 -0.35 -40.41 26.67
N GLY A 45 -0.65 -39.45 25.79
CA GLY A 45 -0.79 -39.68 24.35
C GLY A 45 -0.32 -38.53 23.47
N GLY A 46 1.00 -38.35 23.33
CA GLY A 46 1.57 -37.28 22.52
C GLY A 46 3.10 -37.29 22.44
N LEU A 47 3.70 -38.36 21.90
CA LEU A 47 5.13 -38.34 21.55
C LEU A 47 5.33 -37.72 20.16
N MET A 48 6.33 -36.82 20.05
CA MET A 48 7.10 -36.39 18.85
C MET A 48 7.05 -34.88 18.52
N SER A 49 8.20 -34.40 18.02
CA SER A 49 8.48 -33.09 17.40
C SER A 49 8.87 -31.91 18.31
N ALA A 50 9.59 -30.97 17.69
CA ALA A 50 10.10 -29.67 18.17
C ALA A 50 11.15 -29.68 19.31
N SER A 51 12.43 -29.73 18.93
CA SER A 51 13.51 -29.06 19.66
C SER A 51 13.60 -27.60 19.16
N GLU A 52 13.38 -26.63 20.06
CA GLU A 52 13.65 -25.22 19.77
C GLU A 52 15.14 -24.95 19.97
N ASP A 53 15.93 -25.06 18.91
CA ASP A 53 17.29 -24.53 18.88
C ASP A 53 17.21 -23.00 18.84
N ILE A 54 17.69 -22.34 19.89
CA ILE A 54 17.71 -20.88 20.00
C ILE A 54 18.84 -20.35 19.12
N ASP A 55 18.51 -19.90 17.91
CA ASP A 55 19.50 -19.39 16.97
C ASP A 55 20.00 -18.00 17.40
N ILE A 56 21.27 -17.90 17.76
CA ILE A 56 21.94 -16.67 18.19
C ILE A 56 22.61 -16.05 16.95
N SER A 57 21.79 -15.64 15.99
CA SER A 57 22.20 -15.09 14.68
C SER A 57 21.72 -13.66 14.42
N ASP A 58 20.71 -13.18 15.15
CA ASP A 58 20.03 -11.88 15.00
C ASP A 58 20.92 -10.62 15.21
N SER A 59 22.20 -10.80 15.57
CA SER A 59 23.14 -9.68 15.80
C SER A 59 23.94 -9.24 14.57
N ILE A 60 23.83 -9.91 13.42
CA ILE A 60 24.49 -9.48 12.16
C ILE A 60 23.59 -9.72 10.93
N THR A 61 22.50 -8.96 10.81
CA THR A 61 21.82 -8.73 9.51
C THR A 61 21.62 -7.22 9.29
N PRO A 62 22.53 -6.52 8.60
CA PRO A 62 22.50 -5.06 8.43
C PRO A 62 21.42 -4.56 7.45
N CYS A 63 20.56 -5.45 6.94
CA CYS A 63 19.46 -5.09 6.04
C CYS A 63 18.19 -5.82 6.47
N THR A 64 17.13 -5.08 6.81
CA THR A 64 15.80 -5.66 7.02
C THR A 64 15.32 -6.35 5.74
N PRO A 65 14.82 -7.60 5.80
CA PRO A 65 14.33 -8.28 4.60
C PRO A 65 13.14 -7.56 3.98
N ILE A 66 13.04 -7.62 2.66
CA ILE A 66 11.94 -7.06 1.86
C ILE A 66 11.34 -8.19 1.02
N ASP A 67 10.03 -8.39 1.17
CA ASP A 67 9.21 -9.23 0.32
C ASP A 67 8.59 -8.41 -0.82
N VAL A 68 8.08 -9.08 -1.85
CA VAL A 68 7.19 -8.49 -2.86
C VAL A 68 5.76 -8.96 -2.65
N VAL A 69 4.80 -8.07 -2.89
CA VAL A 69 3.37 -8.39 -2.95
C VAL A 69 2.84 -7.97 -4.32
N TYR A 70 2.37 -8.94 -5.10
CA TYR A 70 1.62 -8.71 -6.34
C TYR A 70 0.12 -8.75 -6.08
N THR A 71 -0.65 -7.98 -6.84
CA THR A 71 -2.08 -8.27 -7.11
C THR A 71 -2.25 -8.74 -8.55
N TRP A 72 -3.03 -9.80 -8.77
CA TRP A 72 -3.33 -10.32 -10.11
C TRP A 72 -4.71 -11.01 -10.16
N VAL A 73 -5.33 -11.04 -11.34
CA VAL A 73 -6.61 -11.71 -11.55
C VAL A 73 -6.74 -12.26 -12.98
N ASN A 74 -7.32 -13.45 -13.13
CA ASN A 74 -7.64 -14.04 -14.41
C ASN A 74 -9.08 -13.69 -14.82
N GLY A 75 -9.25 -12.68 -15.68
CA GLY A 75 -10.56 -12.30 -16.21
C GLY A 75 -11.20 -13.31 -17.16
N SER A 76 -10.46 -14.33 -17.62
CA SER A 76 -10.98 -15.43 -18.46
C SER A 76 -11.52 -16.62 -17.66
N ASP A 77 -11.45 -16.61 -16.33
CA ASP A 77 -12.02 -17.66 -15.47
C ASP A 77 -13.55 -17.58 -15.45
N PRO A 78 -14.28 -18.64 -15.86
CA PRO A 78 -15.74 -18.66 -15.86
C PRO A 78 -16.37 -18.38 -14.49
N ASN A 79 -15.74 -18.80 -13.38
CA ASN A 79 -16.28 -18.61 -12.04
C ASN A 79 -16.22 -17.13 -11.63
N PHE A 80 -15.10 -16.47 -11.95
CA PHE A 80 -14.90 -15.03 -11.75
C PHE A 80 -15.85 -14.20 -12.63
N ILE A 81 -16.02 -14.58 -13.89
CA ILE A 81 -16.98 -13.94 -14.82
C ILE A 81 -18.43 -14.08 -14.30
N GLU A 82 -18.81 -15.26 -13.78
CA GLU A 82 -20.13 -15.51 -13.19
C GLU A 82 -20.33 -14.67 -11.91
N ALA A 83 -19.31 -14.62 -11.04
CA ALA A 83 -19.32 -13.82 -9.82
C ALA A 83 -19.44 -12.31 -10.10
N ILE A 84 -18.73 -11.77 -11.10
CA ILE A 84 -18.86 -10.37 -11.49
C ILE A 84 -20.26 -10.08 -12.04
N LYS A 85 -20.78 -10.91 -12.96
CA LYS A 85 -22.11 -10.72 -13.58
C LYS A 85 -23.27 -10.67 -12.60
N GLN A 86 -23.10 -11.25 -11.41
CA GLN A 86 -24.07 -11.17 -10.32
C GLN A 86 -24.21 -9.74 -9.73
N TYR A 87 -23.14 -8.92 -9.79
CA TYR A 87 -23.11 -7.57 -9.22
C TYR A 87 -23.01 -6.46 -10.29
N ASP A 88 -22.41 -6.74 -11.45
CA ASP A 88 -22.42 -5.87 -12.62
C ASP A 88 -22.82 -6.66 -13.89
N PRO A 89 -24.09 -6.59 -14.31
CA PRO A 89 -24.56 -7.19 -15.55
C PRO A 89 -23.95 -6.58 -16.82
N ASN A 90 -23.38 -5.36 -16.73
CA ASN A 90 -22.82 -4.60 -17.85
C ASN A 90 -21.29 -4.61 -17.86
N TYR A 91 -20.65 -5.51 -17.10
CA TYR A 91 -19.20 -5.60 -16.97
C TYR A 91 -18.47 -5.56 -18.32
N ASP A 92 -17.36 -4.83 -18.37
CA ASP A 92 -16.45 -4.87 -19.52
C ASP A 92 -15.37 -5.95 -19.28
N PRO A 93 -15.28 -7.00 -20.13
CA PRO A 93 -14.21 -7.98 -20.07
C PRO A 93 -12.80 -7.36 -20.20
N SER A 94 -12.65 -6.25 -20.94
CA SER A 94 -11.35 -5.63 -21.21
C SER A 94 -10.65 -5.16 -19.93
N ARG A 95 -11.43 -4.83 -18.88
CA ARG A 95 -10.97 -4.39 -17.57
C ARG A 95 -10.21 -5.46 -16.77
N PHE A 96 -10.26 -6.72 -17.20
CA PHE A 96 -9.65 -7.87 -16.50
C PHE A 96 -8.86 -8.80 -17.46
N ASP A 97 -8.50 -8.31 -18.64
CA ASP A 97 -7.84 -9.06 -19.72
C ASP A 97 -6.35 -9.33 -19.43
N ASP A 98 -6.02 -10.49 -18.84
CA ASP A 98 -4.66 -10.97 -18.56
C ASP A 98 -3.87 -11.31 -19.84
N LYS A 99 -2.84 -10.52 -20.17
CA LYS A 99 -1.97 -10.76 -21.35
C LYS A 99 -0.72 -11.55 -20.96
N ASN A 100 -0.74 -12.24 -19.82
CA ASN A 100 0.40 -12.85 -19.12
C ASN A 100 1.38 -11.82 -18.52
N GLU A 101 0.94 -10.60 -18.22
CA GLU A 101 1.82 -9.55 -17.68
C GLU A 101 2.56 -10.01 -16.42
N LEU A 102 1.85 -10.56 -15.42
CA LEU A 102 2.45 -11.15 -14.20
C LEU A 102 3.59 -12.14 -14.50
N ARG A 103 3.45 -12.96 -15.54
CA ARG A 103 4.43 -13.99 -15.92
C ARG A 103 5.74 -13.38 -16.40
N TYR A 104 5.70 -12.25 -17.08
CA TYR A 104 6.90 -11.53 -17.51
C TYR A 104 7.41 -10.61 -16.40
N SER A 105 6.52 -10.06 -15.56
CA SER A 105 6.88 -9.26 -14.38
C SER A 105 7.72 -10.06 -13.39
N LEU A 106 7.25 -11.24 -12.96
CA LEU A 106 7.99 -12.13 -12.05
C LEU A 106 9.38 -12.51 -12.58
N ARG A 107 9.53 -12.67 -13.90
CA ARG A 107 10.81 -13.00 -14.54
C ARG A 107 11.73 -11.78 -14.68
N SER A 108 11.16 -10.58 -14.74
CA SER A 108 11.93 -9.34 -14.59
C SER A 108 12.42 -9.18 -13.14
N LEU A 109 11.57 -9.49 -12.15
CA LEU A 109 11.90 -9.46 -10.73
C LEU A 109 13.02 -10.45 -10.38
N GLU A 110 12.89 -11.72 -10.78
CA GLU A 110 13.92 -12.76 -10.59
C GLU A 110 15.28 -12.33 -11.15
N LYS A 111 15.28 -11.73 -12.34
CA LYS A 111 16.49 -11.28 -13.06
C LYS A 111 17.13 -10.03 -12.47
N HIS A 112 16.34 -9.12 -11.89
CA HIS A 112 16.79 -7.76 -11.55
C HIS A 112 16.75 -7.42 -10.05
N ALA A 113 16.03 -8.18 -9.22
CA ALA A 113 15.90 -7.98 -7.78
C ALA A 113 15.97 -9.34 -7.02
N SER A 114 16.98 -10.15 -7.34
CA SER A 114 17.14 -11.53 -6.82
C SER A 114 17.28 -11.63 -5.28
N TRP A 115 17.55 -10.51 -4.61
CA TRP A 115 17.65 -10.33 -3.17
C TRP A 115 16.30 -10.23 -2.43
N ILE A 116 15.18 -10.04 -3.13
CA ILE A 116 13.83 -10.07 -2.53
C ILE A 116 13.63 -11.39 -1.80
N ARG A 117 13.26 -11.37 -0.52
CA ARG A 117 13.17 -12.58 0.31
C ARG A 117 12.10 -13.53 -0.24
N HIS A 118 10.85 -13.08 -0.24
CA HIS A 118 9.67 -13.86 -0.63
C HIS A 118 8.77 -13.07 -1.59
N VAL A 119 7.95 -13.78 -2.38
CA VAL A 119 6.98 -13.18 -3.30
C VAL A 119 5.58 -13.72 -3.01
N TYR A 120 4.67 -12.83 -2.60
CA TYR A 120 3.25 -13.14 -2.44
C TYR A 120 2.47 -12.70 -3.67
N ILE A 121 1.57 -13.53 -4.15
CA ILE A 121 0.69 -13.23 -5.29
C ILE A 121 -0.75 -13.25 -4.77
N VAL A 122 -1.34 -12.07 -4.57
CA VAL A 122 -2.69 -11.89 -4.05
C VAL A 122 -3.70 -11.98 -5.20
N THR A 123 -4.65 -12.91 -5.09
CA THR A 123 -5.59 -13.24 -6.17
C THR A 123 -7.04 -13.35 -5.68
N ASN A 124 -8.00 -13.44 -6.62
CA ASN A 124 -9.39 -13.78 -6.30
C ASN A 124 -9.61 -15.31 -6.22
N GLY A 125 -8.83 -16.00 -5.36
CA GLY A 125 -8.85 -17.47 -5.22
C GLY A 125 -8.25 -18.25 -6.39
N GLN A 126 -7.68 -17.56 -7.37
CA GLN A 126 -7.17 -18.12 -8.62
C GLN A 126 -5.67 -18.43 -8.53
N ILE A 127 -5.21 -19.38 -9.34
CA ILE A 127 -3.80 -19.77 -9.45
C ILE A 127 -3.41 -19.71 -10.95
N PRO A 128 -2.32 -19.01 -11.33
CA PRO A 128 -1.86 -19.00 -12.71
C PRO A 128 -1.43 -20.41 -13.16
N ASN A 129 -1.92 -20.87 -14.32
CA ASN A 129 -1.72 -22.25 -14.79
C ASN A 129 -0.26 -22.60 -15.16
N TRP A 130 0.61 -21.60 -15.25
CA TRP A 130 2.04 -21.70 -15.56
C TRP A 130 2.94 -21.55 -14.33
N LEU A 131 2.37 -21.31 -13.14
CA LEU A 131 3.12 -21.06 -11.91
C LEU A 131 3.52 -22.37 -11.23
N ASP A 132 4.80 -22.48 -10.87
CA ASP A 132 5.31 -23.62 -10.09
C ASP A 132 5.08 -23.37 -8.59
N LEU A 133 4.13 -24.10 -8.00
CA LEU A 133 3.81 -24.04 -6.58
C LEU A 133 4.79 -24.84 -5.69
N SER A 134 5.79 -25.50 -6.26
CA SER A 134 6.88 -26.14 -5.50
C SER A 134 8.05 -25.21 -5.19
N TYR A 135 8.07 -24.00 -5.76
CA TYR A 135 9.12 -23.02 -5.52
C TYR A 135 8.89 -22.26 -4.20
N GLU A 136 9.69 -22.57 -3.19
CA GLU A 136 9.51 -22.19 -1.78
C GLU A 136 9.38 -20.68 -1.52
N ARG A 137 9.95 -19.82 -2.39
CA ARG A 137 9.94 -18.35 -2.27
C ARG A 137 8.71 -17.67 -2.89
N VAL A 138 7.72 -18.44 -3.34
CA VAL A 138 6.45 -17.92 -3.89
C VAL A 138 5.26 -18.46 -3.11
N THR A 139 4.25 -17.62 -2.85
CA THR A 139 3.00 -18.04 -2.23
C THR A 139 1.80 -17.32 -2.84
N VAL A 140 0.82 -18.08 -3.33
CA VAL A 140 -0.47 -17.53 -3.79
C VAL A 140 -1.39 -17.35 -2.58
N VAL A 141 -1.99 -16.17 -2.44
CA VAL A 141 -2.82 -15.78 -1.29
C VAL A 141 -4.19 -15.31 -1.79
N PRO A 142 -5.28 -16.06 -1.53
CA PRO A 142 -6.63 -15.57 -1.82
C PRO A 142 -6.93 -14.32 -0.99
N HIS A 143 -7.33 -13.22 -1.62
CA HIS A 143 -7.53 -11.94 -0.92
C HIS A 143 -8.62 -12.02 0.17
N GLU A 144 -9.55 -12.98 0.06
CA GLU A 144 -10.57 -13.29 1.05
C GLU A 144 -10.00 -13.63 2.45
N VAL A 145 -8.78 -14.18 2.55
CA VAL A 145 -8.17 -14.52 3.86
C VAL A 145 -7.48 -13.31 4.52
N LEU A 146 -7.36 -12.20 3.79
CA LEU A 146 -6.75 -10.95 4.27
C LEU A 146 -7.79 -9.92 4.70
N ALA A 147 -9.02 -10.04 4.18
CA ALA A 147 -10.11 -9.10 4.41
C ALA A 147 -10.45 -8.97 5.92
N PRO A 148 -10.47 -7.74 6.49
CA PRO A 148 -10.85 -7.49 7.88
C PRO A 148 -12.22 -8.06 8.28
N ASP A 149 -13.19 -7.98 7.38
CA ASP A 149 -14.60 -8.28 7.63
C ASP A 149 -15.22 -9.00 6.41
N PRO A 150 -15.88 -10.17 6.55
CA PRO A 150 -16.53 -10.86 5.44
C PRO A 150 -17.56 -10.01 4.66
N THR A 151 -18.11 -8.95 5.24
CA THR A 151 -19.04 -8.01 4.56
C THR A 151 -18.36 -7.09 3.54
N GLN A 152 -17.02 -7.06 3.51
CA GLN A 152 -16.21 -6.41 2.46
C GLN A 152 -16.13 -7.25 1.18
N LEU A 153 -16.58 -8.52 1.23
CA LEU A 153 -16.52 -9.46 0.12
C LEU A 153 -17.89 -9.65 -0.59
N PRO A 154 -17.89 -10.22 -1.81
CA PRO A 154 -16.75 -10.30 -2.72
C PRO A 154 -16.38 -8.90 -3.24
N THR A 155 -15.08 -8.67 -3.52
CA THR A 155 -14.60 -7.46 -4.18
C THR A 155 -13.82 -7.77 -5.46
N PHE A 156 -13.91 -6.85 -6.41
CA PHE A 156 -13.25 -6.82 -7.72
C PHE A 156 -12.54 -5.46 -7.94
N SER A 157 -12.24 -4.75 -6.84
CA SER A 157 -11.52 -3.48 -6.82
C SER A 157 -10.12 -3.65 -6.22
N SER A 158 -9.07 -3.27 -6.95
CA SER A 158 -7.71 -3.27 -6.39
C SER A 158 -7.61 -2.33 -5.19
N ALA A 159 -8.22 -1.14 -5.26
CA ALA A 159 -8.20 -0.15 -4.18
C ALA A 159 -8.80 -0.68 -2.87
N ALA A 160 -9.79 -1.58 -2.94
CA ALA A 160 -10.31 -2.28 -1.76
C ALA A 160 -9.30 -3.30 -1.21
N ILE A 161 -8.70 -4.12 -2.08
CA ILE A 161 -7.71 -5.15 -1.73
C ILE A 161 -6.42 -4.53 -1.15
N GLU A 162 -5.98 -3.41 -1.73
CA GLU A 162 -4.84 -2.59 -1.29
C GLU A 162 -4.94 -2.22 0.20
N THR A 163 -6.16 -1.99 0.71
CA THR A 163 -6.38 -1.69 2.15
C THR A 163 -5.96 -2.82 3.10
N PHE A 164 -5.77 -4.06 2.65
CA PHE A 164 -5.45 -5.19 3.52
C PHE A 164 -4.25 -6.06 3.09
N LEU A 165 -3.48 -5.66 2.07
CA LEU A 165 -2.23 -6.34 1.67
C LEU A 165 -1.21 -6.49 2.81
N HIS A 166 -1.12 -5.49 3.70
CA HIS A 166 -0.21 -5.48 4.86
C HIS A 166 -0.48 -6.58 5.91
N ARG A 167 -1.58 -7.34 5.75
CA ARG A 167 -2.05 -8.39 6.67
C ARG A 167 -1.59 -9.80 6.30
N ILE A 168 -0.90 -9.96 5.16
CA ILE A 168 -0.34 -11.25 4.73
C ILE A 168 0.48 -11.86 5.89
N PRO A 169 0.19 -13.10 6.32
CA PRO A 169 0.97 -13.77 7.35
C PRO A 169 2.45 -13.86 6.96
N THR A 170 3.36 -13.70 7.93
CA THR A 170 4.83 -13.72 7.77
C THR A 170 5.46 -12.65 6.84
N LEU A 171 4.65 -11.75 6.26
CA LEU A 171 5.12 -10.60 5.46
C LEU A 171 6.12 -9.74 6.25
N SER A 172 7.26 -9.43 5.64
CA SER A 172 8.31 -8.58 6.21
C SER A 172 7.79 -7.18 6.56
N LYS A 173 8.45 -6.50 7.51
CA LYS A 173 8.05 -5.13 7.93
C LYS A 173 8.00 -4.17 6.74
N ARG A 174 9.00 -4.22 5.86
CA ARG A 174 9.02 -3.49 4.57
C ARG A 174 8.69 -4.46 3.44
N PHE A 175 7.85 -4.06 2.49
CA PHE A 175 7.50 -4.87 1.32
C PHE A 175 7.26 -3.99 0.09
N LEU A 176 7.61 -4.51 -1.09
CA LEU A 176 7.41 -3.83 -2.37
C LEU A 176 6.08 -4.27 -2.99
N TYR A 177 5.09 -3.38 -3.02
CA TYR A 177 3.83 -3.61 -3.73
C TYR A 177 4.03 -3.38 -5.24
N LEU A 178 3.55 -4.35 -6.03
CA LEU A 178 3.58 -4.33 -7.49
C LEU A 178 2.20 -4.70 -8.05
N ASN A 179 1.77 -3.99 -9.09
CA ASN A 179 0.80 -4.55 -10.02
C ASN A 179 1.48 -5.58 -10.94
N ASP A 180 0.68 -6.41 -11.59
CA ASP A 180 1.14 -7.39 -12.58
C ASP A 180 1.72 -6.75 -13.86
N ASP A 181 1.36 -5.51 -14.17
CA ASP A 181 1.84 -4.72 -15.31
C ASP A 181 3.17 -3.96 -15.08
N ILE A 182 3.79 -4.08 -13.89
CA ILE A 182 5.08 -3.45 -13.58
C ILE A 182 6.24 -4.36 -13.99
N PHE A 183 7.25 -3.83 -14.70
CA PHE A 183 8.42 -4.59 -15.16
C PHE A 183 9.75 -3.91 -14.77
N LEU A 184 10.73 -4.69 -14.28
CA LEU A 184 12.08 -4.20 -14.04
C LEU A 184 12.92 -4.28 -15.32
N GLY A 185 13.33 -3.12 -15.86
CA GLY A 185 14.16 -3.01 -17.06
C GLY A 185 15.68 -3.07 -16.80
N ALA A 186 16.10 -2.80 -15.57
CA ALA A 186 17.50 -2.74 -15.12
C ALA A 186 17.60 -3.35 -13.71
N PRO A 187 18.81 -3.76 -13.24
CA PRO A 187 19.01 -4.20 -11.86
C PRO A 187 18.50 -3.16 -10.88
N LEU A 188 17.80 -3.62 -9.83
CA LEU A 188 17.27 -2.83 -8.74
C LEU A 188 17.97 -3.30 -7.46
N PHE A 189 18.43 -2.38 -6.64
CA PHE A 189 19.07 -2.64 -5.35
C PHE A 189 18.20 -2.10 -4.19
N PRO A 190 18.34 -2.60 -2.95
CA PRO A 190 17.63 -2.04 -1.79
C PRO A 190 17.83 -0.53 -1.64
N GLU A 191 19.05 -0.08 -1.92
CA GLU A 191 19.51 1.32 -1.82
C GLU A 191 18.93 2.23 -2.92
N ASP A 192 18.30 1.67 -3.96
CA ASP A 192 17.52 2.44 -4.94
C ASP A 192 16.19 2.91 -4.33
N LEU A 193 15.58 2.05 -3.48
CA LEU A 193 14.26 2.26 -2.87
C LEU A 193 14.32 3.02 -1.55
N TYR A 194 15.33 2.75 -0.71
CA TYR A 194 15.46 3.33 0.62
C TYR A 194 16.92 3.53 1.03
N THR A 195 17.23 4.66 1.67
CA THR A 195 18.47 4.84 2.43
C THR A 195 18.18 5.44 3.81
N GLU A 196 19.06 5.25 4.79
CA GLU A 196 18.89 5.82 6.13
C GLU A 196 18.97 7.35 6.14
N ALA A 197 19.77 7.93 5.25
CA ALA A 197 19.92 9.38 5.10
C ALA A 197 18.71 10.03 4.40
N GLU A 198 18.30 9.51 3.23
CA GLU A 198 17.25 10.12 2.39
C GLU A 198 15.83 9.61 2.69
N GLY A 199 15.69 8.49 3.40
CA GLY A 199 14.41 7.80 3.58
C GLY A 199 14.01 6.98 2.35
N VAL A 200 12.70 6.81 2.14
CA VAL A 200 12.14 6.11 0.97
C VAL A 200 12.11 7.07 -0.22
N ARG A 201 12.62 6.66 -1.39
CA ARG A 201 12.56 7.49 -2.60
C ARG A 201 11.14 7.51 -3.19
N VAL A 202 10.64 8.71 -3.49
CA VAL A 202 9.27 8.93 -3.96
C VAL A 202 9.29 9.44 -5.40
N TYR A 203 8.82 8.62 -6.33
CA TYR A 203 8.74 8.97 -7.74
C TYR A 203 7.40 9.65 -8.04
N GLN A 204 7.43 10.97 -8.26
CA GLN A 204 6.29 11.79 -8.69
C GLN A 204 6.22 11.86 -10.22
N ALA A 205 5.04 12.09 -10.79
CA ALA A 205 4.84 12.09 -12.25
C ALA A 205 4.11 13.33 -12.80
N TRP A 206 2.93 13.66 -12.27
CA TRP A 206 2.09 14.76 -12.78
C TRP A 206 1.23 15.35 -11.64
N MET A 207 0.76 16.59 -11.77
CA MET A 207 -0.08 17.24 -10.75
C MET A 207 -1.43 16.53 -10.57
N VAL A 208 -1.97 16.48 -9.35
CA VAL A 208 -3.34 15.97 -9.11
C VAL A 208 -4.33 16.71 -10.05
N PRO A 209 -5.30 16.01 -10.70
CA PRO A 209 -6.22 16.68 -11.62
C PRO A 209 -7.02 17.76 -10.90
N ASP A 210 -7.27 18.87 -11.57
CA ASP A 210 -7.95 20.03 -10.99
C ASP A 210 -9.40 19.70 -10.58
N CYS A 211 -9.83 20.26 -9.44
CA CYS A 211 -11.17 20.00 -8.87
C CYS A 211 -12.30 20.70 -9.64
N ALA A 212 -11.97 21.75 -10.40
CA ALA A 212 -12.83 22.45 -11.34
C ALA A 212 -12.02 22.83 -12.60
N LEU A 213 -12.73 23.27 -13.64
CA LEU A 213 -12.08 23.93 -14.78
C LEU A 213 -11.35 25.20 -14.30
N ASP A 214 -10.21 25.53 -14.89
CA ASP A 214 -9.44 26.76 -14.62
C ASP A 214 -9.10 27.02 -13.12
N CYS A 215 -9.17 26.01 -12.26
CA CYS A 215 -8.89 26.08 -10.82
C CYS A 215 -7.74 25.12 -10.43
N PRO A 216 -6.48 25.52 -10.62
CA PRO A 216 -5.33 24.71 -10.25
C PRO A 216 -5.16 24.62 -8.71
N TRP A 217 -4.67 23.48 -8.23
CA TRP A 217 -4.33 23.24 -6.81
C TRP A 217 -3.22 24.15 -6.23
N THR A 218 -2.76 25.15 -6.99
CA THR A 218 -1.83 26.20 -6.56
C THR A 218 -2.53 27.46 -6.06
N TYR A 219 -3.81 27.69 -6.39
CA TYR A 219 -4.57 28.87 -5.93
C TYR A 219 -5.33 28.59 -4.63
N ILE A 220 -5.90 27.38 -4.50
CA ILE A 220 -6.72 26.97 -3.35
C ILE A 220 -5.89 27.02 -2.05
N GLY A 221 -6.17 28.00 -1.19
CA GLY A 221 -5.44 28.18 0.08
C GLY A 221 -4.13 28.98 -0.06
N ASP A 222 -3.99 29.83 -1.08
CA ASP A 222 -2.82 30.70 -1.27
C ASP A 222 -2.95 32.10 -0.60
N GLY A 223 -4.16 32.47 -0.16
CA GLY A 223 -4.50 33.74 0.47
C GLY A 223 -5.21 34.76 -0.43
N ALA A 224 -5.41 34.46 -1.72
CA ALA A 224 -6.27 35.22 -2.63
C ALA A 224 -7.66 34.59 -2.73
N CYS A 225 -8.69 35.40 -2.99
CA CYS A 225 -10.06 34.91 -3.23
C CYS A 225 -10.29 34.65 -4.72
N ASP A 226 -9.89 33.47 -5.18
CA ASP A 226 -10.17 32.95 -6.52
C ASP A 226 -11.59 32.40 -6.62
N ARG A 227 -12.51 33.30 -6.99
CA ARG A 227 -13.97 33.04 -7.06
C ARG A 227 -14.38 31.84 -7.94
N HIS A 228 -13.51 31.33 -8.81
CA HIS A 228 -13.77 30.10 -9.57
C HIS A 228 -13.47 28.83 -8.75
N CYS A 229 -12.48 28.91 -7.85
CA CYS A 229 -12.12 27.87 -6.89
C CYS A 229 -13.05 27.86 -5.65
N ASN A 230 -13.84 28.92 -5.43
CA ASN A 230 -14.79 29.02 -4.31
C ASN A 230 -16.08 28.19 -4.53
N ILE A 231 -15.91 26.88 -4.69
CA ILE A 231 -16.99 25.87 -4.78
C ILE A 231 -16.70 24.68 -3.86
N ASP A 232 -17.72 23.88 -3.53
CA ASP A 232 -17.59 22.77 -2.58
C ASP A 232 -16.60 21.68 -3.04
N ALA A 233 -16.58 21.38 -4.35
CA ALA A 233 -15.64 20.43 -4.97
C ALA A 233 -14.17 20.88 -4.87
N CYS A 234 -13.92 22.18 -4.73
CA CYS A 234 -12.62 22.79 -4.51
C CYS A 234 -12.43 23.30 -3.06
N GLN A 235 -13.28 22.83 -2.14
CA GLN A 235 -13.25 23.14 -0.71
C GLN A 235 -13.41 24.63 -0.35
N PHE A 236 -14.17 25.39 -1.15
CA PHE A 236 -14.39 26.82 -0.97
C PHE A 236 -13.09 27.64 -0.96
N ASP A 237 -12.22 27.36 -1.92
CA ASP A 237 -10.99 28.12 -2.15
C ASP A 237 -10.06 28.19 -0.93
N GLY A 238 -9.89 27.07 -0.24
CA GLY A 238 -9.13 27.00 1.01
C GLY A 238 -9.81 27.64 2.24
N GLY A 239 -10.78 28.52 2.01
CA GLY A 239 -11.36 29.46 2.96
C GLY A 239 -11.05 30.93 2.65
N ASP A 240 -10.23 31.22 1.63
CA ASP A 240 -9.65 32.54 1.36
C ASP A 240 -10.68 33.58 0.88
N CYS A 241 -11.81 33.13 0.35
CA CYS A 241 -12.98 33.96 0.04
C CYS A 241 -13.91 34.26 1.23
N SER A 242 -13.46 34.07 2.49
CA SER A 242 -14.25 34.47 3.68
C SER A 242 -13.85 35.85 4.20
N ASP A 243 -14.84 36.66 4.61
CA ASP A 243 -14.68 38.09 4.92
C ASP A 243 -13.91 38.38 6.23
N THR A 244 -12.58 38.17 6.25
CA THR A 244 -11.68 38.63 7.31
C THR A 244 -10.41 39.30 6.77
N GLU A 245 -10.49 40.62 6.60
CA GLU A 245 -9.37 41.59 6.59
C GLU A 245 -8.18 41.33 5.63
N GLN A 246 -8.38 41.54 4.32
CA GLN A 246 -7.26 41.88 3.43
C GLN A 246 -6.81 43.34 3.65
N PRO A 247 -5.50 43.63 3.81
CA PRO A 247 -4.95 44.98 3.78
C PRO A 247 -4.77 45.49 2.33
N ASP A 248 -4.99 46.78 2.09
CA ASP A 248 -5.05 47.44 0.78
C ASP A 248 -3.93 47.08 -0.24
N ALA A 249 -4.35 46.67 -1.44
CA ALA A 249 -3.61 46.85 -2.69
C ALA A 249 -4.55 47.51 -3.72
N SER A 250 -4.22 48.73 -4.18
CA SER A 250 -5.20 49.63 -4.81
C SER A 250 -4.93 49.94 -6.29
N HIS A 251 -5.99 50.39 -6.99
CA HIS A 251 -6.07 50.72 -8.43
C HIS A 251 -6.04 49.46 -9.36
N VAL A 252 -6.69 49.42 -10.53
CA VAL A 252 -7.04 50.47 -11.53
C VAL A 252 -8.41 50.24 -12.21
N VAL A 253 -9.22 51.31 -12.25
CA VAL A 253 -10.26 51.71 -13.25
C VAL A 253 -11.25 50.67 -13.86
N MET A 254 -12.53 50.95 -13.61
CA MET A 254 -13.75 50.44 -14.26
C MET A 254 -13.94 50.91 -15.71
N HIS A 255 -14.51 50.06 -16.57
CA HIS A 255 -15.48 50.52 -17.59
C HIS A 255 -16.56 49.46 -17.90
N SER A 256 -17.72 49.93 -18.35
CA SER A 256 -19.03 49.25 -18.29
C SER A 256 -19.72 49.08 -19.65
N GLN A 257 -20.49 47.99 -19.82
CA GLN A 257 -21.83 47.88 -20.45
C GLN A 257 -22.21 46.38 -20.49
N GLU A 258 -23.34 45.89 -19.96
CA GLU A 258 -24.76 46.16 -20.28
C GLU A 258 -25.13 45.79 -21.74
N THR A 259 -26.20 45.05 -22.05
CA THR A 259 -27.16 44.19 -21.29
C THR A 259 -27.89 43.29 -22.31
N HIS A 260 -28.51 42.18 -21.89
CA HIS A 260 -29.96 41.92 -22.05
C HIS A 260 -30.34 40.45 -21.78
N GLU A 261 -31.49 40.28 -21.13
CA GLU A 261 -32.16 39.01 -20.82
C GLU A 261 -33.28 38.72 -21.85
N GLU A 262 -33.73 37.47 -21.96
CA GLU A 262 -35.15 37.08 -21.71
C GLU A 262 -35.34 35.55 -21.74
N GLU A 263 -36.48 35.07 -21.23
CA GLU A 263 -36.70 33.67 -20.81
C GLU A 263 -37.62 32.81 -21.73
N ALA A 264 -37.79 31.54 -21.35
CA ALA A 264 -39.05 30.76 -21.32
C ALA A 264 -39.28 29.59 -22.31
N ALA A 265 -40.07 28.62 -21.84
CA ALA A 265 -40.55 27.35 -22.45
C ALA A 265 -41.77 26.86 -21.63
N PRO A 266 -42.35 25.62 -21.76
CA PRO A 266 -42.36 24.56 -22.79
C PRO A 266 -43.84 24.22 -23.18
N PRO A 267 -44.40 22.97 -23.28
CA PRO A 267 -43.98 21.59 -23.70
C PRO A 267 -44.85 21.14 -24.93
N PRO A 268 -45.57 19.98 -25.05
CA PRO A 268 -45.43 18.53 -24.67
C PRO A 268 -45.53 17.59 -25.95
N THR A 269 -45.92 16.29 -26.06
CA THR A 269 -46.43 15.16 -25.21
C THR A 269 -46.31 13.78 -25.94
N MET A 270 -46.14 12.64 -25.23
CA MET A 270 -46.59 11.25 -25.59
C MET A 270 -45.98 10.55 -26.87
N HIS A 271 -46.14 9.24 -27.23
CA HIS A 271 -46.77 8.03 -26.63
C HIS A 271 -46.24 6.64 -27.16
N LYS A 272 -46.22 5.61 -26.28
CA LYS A 272 -46.50 4.14 -26.46
C LYS A 272 -45.60 3.14 -27.26
N PHE A 273 -45.71 1.87 -26.80
CA PHE A 273 -45.10 0.55 -27.17
C PHE A 273 -46.04 -0.29 -28.12
N PRO A 274 -45.85 -1.61 -28.52
CA PRO A 274 -45.05 -2.71 -27.91
C PRO A 274 -44.52 -3.92 -28.79
N GLN A 275 -44.02 -4.97 -28.08
CA GLN A 275 -44.14 -6.45 -28.34
C GLN A 275 -43.02 -7.32 -28.97
N MET A 276 -43.21 -8.66 -28.91
CA MET A 276 -42.18 -9.74 -28.79
C MET A 276 -42.25 -10.82 -29.91
N GLY A 277 -41.22 -11.68 -29.99
CA GLY A 277 -41.21 -12.95 -30.76
C GLY A 277 -40.31 -14.03 -30.13
N LEU A 278 -40.58 -15.32 -30.35
CA LEU A 278 -39.96 -16.45 -29.63
C LEU A 278 -40.03 -17.78 -30.41
N GLN A 279 -38.97 -18.62 -30.42
CA GLN A 279 -39.01 -20.10 -30.22
C GLN A 279 -37.78 -20.93 -30.71
N LYS A 280 -37.26 -21.79 -29.81
CA LYS A 280 -36.81 -23.21 -29.98
C LYS A 280 -35.60 -23.58 -30.88
N LEU A 281 -35.00 -24.80 -30.84
CA LEU A 281 -34.68 -25.82 -29.80
C LEU A 281 -34.17 -27.11 -30.52
N ILE A 282 -32.98 -27.67 -30.25
CA ILE A 282 -32.70 -29.13 -30.40
C ILE A 282 -31.37 -29.63 -29.77
N LYS A 283 -31.48 -30.78 -29.09
CA LYS A 283 -30.51 -31.83 -28.66
C LYS A 283 -29.15 -31.51 -28.02
N GLN A 284 -28.89 -32.23 -26.93
CA GLN A 284 -27.69 -32.22 -26.09
C GLN A 284 -26.53 -33.04 -26.67
N SER A 285 -25.31 -32.54 -26.45
CA SER A 285 -24.16 -33.36 -26.02
C SER A 285 -23.67 -32.79 -24.69
N SER A 286 -23.27 -33.63 -23.72
CA SER A 286 -23.00 -33.17 -22.35
C SER A 286 -21.59 -32.57 -22.21
N SER A 287 -21.48 -31.24 -22.24
CA SER A 287 -20.24 -30.48 -22.11
C SER A 287 -19.60 -30.45 -20.71
N ASN A 288 -20.23 -31.07 -19.72
CA ASN A 288 -19.92 -30.92 -18.30
C ASN A 288 -19.19 -32.13 -17.70
N PHE A 289 -17.94 -31.92 -17.26
CA PHE A 289 -17.12 -32.94 -16.60
C PHE A 289 -17.76 -33.48 -15.30
N LYS A 290 -18.53 -32.66 -14.56
CA LYS A 290 -19.22 -33.09 -13.34
C LYS A 290 -20.20 -34.26 -13.59
N ASP A 291 -20.82 -34.32 -14.77
CA ASP A 291 -21.79 -35.38 -15.09
C ASP A 291 -21.13 -36.69 -15.55
N VAL A 292 -19.93 -36.61 -16.15
CA VAL A 292 -19.09 -37.78 -16.45
C VAL A 292 -18.59 -38.46 -15.18
N MET A 293 -18.26 -37.69 -14.14
CA MET A 293 -17.77 -38.18 -12.85
C MET A 293 -18.88 -38.74 -11.94
N ARG A 294 -20.13 -38.27 -12.09
CA ARG A 294 -21.30 -38.68 -11.26
C ARG A 294 -21.64 -40.18 -11.28
N HIS A 295 -21.13 -40.94 -12.25
CA HIS A 295 -21.51 -42.35 -12.47
C HIS A 295 -20.30 -43.30 -12.49
N ARG A 296 -19.13 -42.90 -11.95
CA ARG A 296 -17.92 -43.74 -11.94
C ARG A 296 -17.21 -43.69 -10.59
N ASN A 297 -17.13 -44.84 -9.92
CA ASN A 297 -16.25 -45.04 -8.77
C ASN A 297 -14.80 -45.16 -9.25
N VAL A 298 -14.17 -44.02 -9.52
CA VAL A 298 -12.74 -43.93 -9.89
C VAL A 298 -11.89 -44.33 -8.68
N SER A 299 -11.05 -45.34 -8.87
CA SER A 299 -10.36 -46.04 -7.77
C SER A 299 -8.89 -45.62 -7.59
N THR A 300 -8.28 -45.00 -8.61
CA THR A 300 -6.86 -44.63 -8.60
C THR A 300 -6.59 -43.31 -9.33
N LEU A 301 -5.53 -42.60 -8.93
CA LEU A 301 -5.10 -41.34 -9.57
C LEU A 301 -4.73 -41.52 -11.06
N LEU A 302 -4.21 -42.69 -11.45
CA LEU A 302 -3.88 -43.00 -12.85
C LEU A 302 -5.15 -43.18 -13.72
N GLU A 303 -6.24 -43.67 -13.13
CA GLU A 303 -7.55 -43.77 -13.79
C GLU A 303 -8.18 -42.38 -13.95
N LEU A 304 -8.14 -41.54 -12.91
CA LEU A 304 -8.57 -40.13 -12.96
C LEU A 304 -7.83 -39.36 -14.08
N ARG A 305 -6.50 -39.48 -14.12
CA ARG A 305 -5.64 -38.85 -15.15
C ARG A 305 -6.09 -39.22 -16.57
N ARG A 306 -6.35 -40.51 -16.84
CA ARG A 306 -6.83 -41.02 -18.15
C ARG A 306 -8.27 -40.64 -18.50
N ILE A 307 -9.02 -40.06 -17.57
CA ILE A 307 -10.37 -39.50 -17.82
C ILE A 307 -10.22 -38.01 -18.20
N VAL A 308 -9.41 -37.25 -17.46
CA VAL A 308 -9.09 -35.84 -17.75
C VAL A 308 -8.38 -35.69 -19.11
N GLU A 309 -7.37 -36.51 -19.38
CA GLU A 309 -6.60 -36.49 -20.65
C GLU A 309 -7.49 -36.75 -21.88
N ARG A 310 -8.57 -37.53 -21.76
CA ARG A 310 -9.55 -37.75 -22.84
C ARG A 310 -10.48 -36.56 -23.01
N PHE A 311 -11.09 -36.09 -21.91
CA PHE A 311 -12.01 -34.94 -21.94
C PHE A 311 -11.34 -33.70 -22.57
N ASN A 312 -10.08 -33.44 -22.23
CA ASN A 312 -9.32 -32.33 -22.80
C ASN A 312 -9.02 -32.53 -24.29
N LYS A 313 -8.73 -33.76 -24.74
CA LYS A 313 -8.47 -34.08 -26.15
C LYS A 313 -9.74 -33.93 -27.00
N ASP A 314 -10.87 -34.43 -26.52
CA ASP A 314 -12.15 -34.37 -27.24
C ASP A 314 -12.62 -32.90 -27.36
N LYS A 315 -12.40 -32.08 -26.32
CA LYS A 315 -12.71 -30.63 -26.33
C LYS A 315 -11.77 -29.82 -27.25
N LEU A 316 -10.50 -30.21 -27.39
CA LEU A 316 -9.59 -29.63 -28.38
C LEU A 316 -10.04 -29.94 -29.82
N MET A 317 -10.59 -31.13 -30.07
CA MET A 317 -11.11 -31.50 -31.39
C MET A 317 -12.39 -30.74 -31.78
N SER A 318 -13.25 -30.38 -30.82
CA SER A 318 -14.41 -29.53 -31.12
C SER A 318 -14.03 -28.08 -31.48
N LEU A 319 -13.02 -27.50 -30.81
CA LEU A 319 -12.62 -26.11 -31.04
C LEU A 319 -11.97 -25.90 -32.42
N ASN A 320 -11.16 -26.86 -32.88
CA ASN A 320 -10.53 -26.78 -34.19
C ASN A 320 -11.52 -26.87 -35.36
N ALA A 321 -12.74 -27.37 -35.14
CA ALA A 321 -13.79 -27.45 -36.16
C ALA A 321 -14.54 -26.12 -36.39
N GLU A 322 -14.37 -25.14 -35.49
CA GLU A 322 -15.05 -23.84 -35.55
C GLU A 322 -14.17 -22.74 -36.18
N MET A 323 -12.96 -23.08 -36.65
CA MET A 323 -11.96 -22.13 -37.19
C MET A 323 -11.83 -22.09 -38.73
N GLU A 324 -12.58 -22.90 -39.49
CA GLU A 324 -12.47 -22.96 -40.97
C GLU A 324 -13.54 -22.16 -41.75
N ASP A 325 -14.54 -21.54 -41.09
CA ASP A 325 -15.62 -20.79 -41.76
C ASP A 325 -15.78 -19.36 -41.19
N GLY A 326 -15.19 -18.36 -41.87
CA GLY A 326 -15.31 -16.95 -41.51
C GLY A 326 -14.17 -16.05 -42.00
N SER A 327 -14.24 -15.55 -43.24
CA SER A 327 -13.28 -14.56 -43.75
C SER A 327 -13.95 -13.50 -44.65
N THR A 328 -13.32 -12.32 -44.79
CA THR A 328 -13.78 -11.04 -45.42
C THR A 328 -14.66 -10.13 -44.52
N ALA A 329 -14.55 -8.79 -44.52
CA ALA A 329 -13.61 -7.82 -45.14
C ALA A 329 -13.53 -6.49 -44.34
N LEU A 330 -12.59 -5.58 -44.67
CA LEU A 330 -12.47 -4.23 -44.07
C LEU A 330 -13.22 -3.13 -44.84
N PRO A 331 -13.63 -2.03 -44.16
CA PRO A 331 -13.84 -0.70 -44.75
C PRO A 331 -12.82 0.35 -44.26
N THR A 332 -12.89 1.56 -44.83
CA THR A 332 -11.82 2.59 -44.83
C THR A 332 -12.00 3.77 -43.87
N SER A 333 -10.90 4.51 -43.63
CA SER A 333 -10.82 5.66 -42.71
C SER A 333 -11.57 6.91 -43.16
N GLN A 334 -12.16 7.64 -42.21
CA GLN A 334 -12.42 9.08 -42.30
C GLN A 334 -11.65 9.81 -41.19
N ARG A 335 -11.30 11.08 -41.43
CA ARG A 335 -10.66 11.96 -40.43
C ARG A 335 -11.76 12.71 -39.68
N ASN A 336 -11.91 12.45 -38.39
CA ASN A 336 -12.78 13.26 -37.53
C ASN A 336 -12.08 14.58 -37.19
N VAL A 337 -12.85 15.67 -37.23
CA VAL A 337 -12.47 16.97 -36.67
C VAL A 337 -13.01 17.01 -35.25
N LEU A 338 -12.16 17.28 -34.26
CA LEU A 338 -12.58 17.41 -32.87
C LEU A 338 -13.46 18.65 -32.70
N HIS A 339 -14.65 18.46 -32.12
CA HIS A 339 -15.57 19.52 -31.78
C HIS A 339 -15.38 19.95 -30.31
N LYS A 340 -15.85 21.16 -29.98
CA LYS A 340 -15.72 21.72 -28.61
C LYS A 340 -16.52 20.93 -27.55
N GLU A 341 -17.40 20.03 -27.98
CA GLU A 341 -18.18 19.12 -27.12
C GLU A 341 -17.46 17.79 -26.81
N ASP A 342 -16.38 17.47 -27.54
CA ASP A 342 -15.49 16.34 -27.21
C ASP A 342 -14.69 16.61 -25.91
N PHE A 343 -14.58 17.89 -25.52
CA PHE A 343 -14.15 18.33 -24.19
C PHE A 343 -15.32 18.33 -23.18
N LYS A 344 -16.02 17.20 -23.05
CA LYS A 344 -16.50 16.82 -21.72
C LYS A 344 -15.28 16.64 -20.83
N SER A 345 -15.33 17.10 -19.58
CA SER A 345 -14.22 16.84 -18.63
C SER A 345 -13.97 15.32 -18.56
N SER A 346 -12.83 14.87 -19.07
CA SER A 346 -12.50 13.44 -19.21
C SER A 346 -11.88 12.88 -17.93
N THR A 347 -12.33 13.37 -16.78
CA THR A 347 -11.95 12.83 -15.47
C THR A 347 -12.56 11.44 -15.32
N ASP A 348 -11.72 10.43 -15.49
CA ASP A 348 -12.10 9.05 -15.23
C ASP A 348 -12.30 8.80 -13.72
N ILE A 349 -12.79 7.61 -13.37
CA ILE A 349 -13.08 7.23 -11.98
C ILE A 349 -11.81 7.38 -11.11
N TYR A 350 -10.63 7.08 -11.68
CA TYR A 350 -9.34 7.24 -11.02
C TYR A 350 -9.03 8.72 -10.74
N SER A 351 -9.14 9.60 -11.74
CA SER A 351 -8.94 11.05 -11.59
C SER A 351 -9.83 11.67 -10.50
N HIS A 352 -11.11 11.28 -10.44
CA HIS A 352 -12.01 11.74 -9.37
C HIS A 352 -11.57 11.23 -7.98
N SER A 353 -11.15 9.96 -7.87
CA SER A 353 -10.67 9.40 -6.59
C SER A 353 -9.34 10.03 -6.12
N LEU A 354 -8.49 10.50 -7.04
CA LEU A 354 -7.32 11.33 -6.73
C LEU A 354 -7.73 12.70 -6.17
N ILE A 355 -8.70 13.38 -6.78
CA ILE A 355 -9.27 14.65 -6.27
C ILE A 355 -9.82 14.46 -4.85
N VAL A 356 -10.64 13.44 -4.63
CA VAL A 356 -11.22 13.13 -3.31
C VAL A 356 -10.14 12.80 -2.27
N THR A 357 -9.11 12.05 -2.65
CA THR A 357 -7.95 11.77 -1.78
C THR A 357 -7.15 13.03 -1.48
N ASN A 358 -6.95 13.93 -2.45
CA ASN A 358 -6.26 15.20 -2.22
C ASN A 358 -7.06 16.12 -1.29
N MET A 359 -8.39 16.16 -1.41
CA MET A 359 -9.24 16.90 -0.48
C MET A 359 -9.15 16.39 0.96
N LEU A 360 -9.07 15.07 1.15
CA LEU A 360 -8.83 14.47 2.47
C LEU A 360 -7.48 14.92 3.05
N LEU A 361 -6.43 14.90 2.23
CA LEU A 361 -5.08 15.32 2.61
C LEU A 361 -4.99 16.83 2.90
N ASN A 362 -5.72 17.67 2.18
CA ASN A 362 -5.85 19.11 2.47
C ASN A 362 -6.45 19.36 3.86
N ARG A 363 -7.56 18.67 4.18
CA ARG A 363 -8.22 18.76 5.50
C ARG A 363 -7.35 18.22 6.64
N ALA A 364 -6.40 17.33 6.32
CA ALA A 364 -5.52 16.70 7.31
C ALA A 364 -4.20 17.45 7.56
N TYR A 365 -3.63 18.07 6.52
CA TYR A 365 -2.25 18.59 6.51
C TYR A 365 -2.09 19.99 5.89
N GLY A 366 -3.20 20.70 5.67
CA GLY A 366 -3.22 21.98 4.97
C GLY A 366 -3.22 21.84 3.45
N PHE A 367 -3.65 22.92 2.78
CA PHE A 367 -3.70 23.04 1.34
C PHE A 367 -2.28 23.04 0.76
N LYS A 368 -2.04 22.15 -0.21
CA LYS A 368 -0.75 22.01 -0.91
C LYS A 368 -1.00 21.50 -2.31
N ALA A 369 -0.29 22.07 -3.28
CA ALA A 369 -0.10 21.46 -4.59
C ALA A 369 0.60 20.10 -4.42
N ARG A 370 -0.06 19.00 -4.80
CA ARG A 370 0.48 17.64 -4.72
C ARG A 370 0.60 17.03 -6.11
N HIS A 371 1.63 16.22 -6.30
CA HIS A 371 1.80 15.39 -7.49
C HIS A 371 1.30 13.98 -7.24
N VAL A 372 0.64 13.41 -8.24
CA VAL A 372 0.37 11.98 -8.38
C VAL A 372 1.70 11.24 -8.54
N LEU A 373 1.76 10.04 -7.98
CA LEU A 373 2.91 9.16 -8.07
C LEU A 373 3.06 8.58 -9.49
N ALA A 374 4.29 8.23 -9.86
CA ALA A 374 4.55 7.42 -11.04
C ALA A 374 3.95 6.01 -10.88
N HIS A 375 3.61 5.37 -12.00
CA HIS A 375 3.18 3.97 -12.03
C HIS A 375 4.40 3.06 -11.90
N VAL A 376 4.84 2.86 -10.65
CA VAL A 376 6.05 2.12 -10.26
C VAL A 376 5.75 1.20 -9.07
N GLY A 377 6.71 0.37 -8.69
CA GLY A 377 6.61 -0.40 -7.45
C GLY A 377 6.73 0.50 -6.21
N PHE A 378 5.86 0.27 -5.23
CA PHE A 378 5.76 1.08 -4.02
C PHE A 378 6.36 0.34 -2.83
N LEU A 379 7.45 0.85 -2.26
CA LEU A 379 8.02 0.32 -1.00
C LEU A 379 7.18 0.81 0.18
N LEU A 380 6.44 -0.11 0.79
CA LEU A 380 5.54 0.13 1.92
C LEU A 380 6.12 -0.48 3.21
N ASP A 381 5.85 0.17 4.34
CA ASP A 381 6.14 -0.34 5.67
C ASP A 381 4.83 -0.65 6.43
N ARG A 382 4.73 -1.85 7.00
CA ARG A 382 3.50 -2.36 7.65
C ARG A 382 3.07 -1.51 8.85
N ASP A 383 4.01 -0.91 9.58
CA ASP A 383 3.69 -0.08 10.74
C ASP A 383 3.19 1.31 10.29
N ILE A 384 3.80 1.87 9.25
CA ILE A 384 3.41 3.16 8.64
C ILE A 384 2.04 3.03 7.97
N VAL A 385 1.76 1.91 7.30
CA VAL A 385 0.42 1.55 6.82
C VAL A 385 -0.58 1.53 7.98
N GLY A 386 -0.24 0.86 9.09
CA GLY A 386 -1.10 0.82 10.28
C GLY A 386 -1.39 2.20 10.87
N ALA A 387 -0.42 3.11 10.85
CA ALA A 387 -0.59 4.50 11.30
C ALA A 387 -1.48 5.31 10.34
N MET A 388 -1.26 5.21 9.02
CA MET A 388 -2.11 5.84 8.01
C MET A 388 -3.58 5.38 8.13
N GLN A 389 -3.82 4.09 8.38
CA GLN A 389 -5.18 3.58 8.55
C GLN A 389 -5.86 4.05 9.84
N GLN A 390 -5.10 4.29 10.91
CA GLN A 390 -5.62 4.94 12.12
C GLN A 390 -5.90 6.44 11.90
N ARG A 391 -5.22 7.08 10.94
CA ARG A 391 -5.41 8.49 10.57
C ARG A 391 -6.63 8.73 9.68
N PHE A 392 -6.97 7.78 8.81
CA PHE A 392 -8.07 7.86 7.83
C PHE A 392 -9.05 6.66 7.89
N PRO A 393 -9.56 6.28 9.09
CA PRO A 393 -10.27 5.01 9.28
C PRO A 393 -11.57 4.93 8.49
N GLU A 394 -12.33 6.03 8.40
CA GLU A 394 -13.60 6.08 7.68
C GLU A 394 -13.40 5.87 6.17
N GLN A 395 -12.38 6.50 5.59
CA GLN A 395 -12.11 6.45 4.16
C GLN A 395 -11.50 5.10 3.75
N VAL A 396 -10.65 4.53 4.61
CA VAL A 396 -10.13 3.15 4.44
C VAL A 396 -11.28 2.14 4.49
N LEU A 397 -12.18 2.22 5.48
CA LEU A 397 -13.34 1.33 5.58
C LEU A 397 -14.30 1.51 4.38
N ALA A 398 -14.63 2.76 4.03
CA ALA A 398 -15.50 3.06 2.90
C ALA A 398 -14.95 2.53 1.56
N THR A 399 -13.62 2.50 1.39
CA THR A 399 -12.94 1.91 0.23
C THR A 399 -12.93 0.37 0.30
N ALA A 400 -12.65 -0.21 1.47
CA ALA A 400 -12.61 -1.66 1.67
C ALA A 400 -13.96 -2.35 1.41
N HIS A 401 -15.09 -1.67 1.61
CA HIS A 401 -16.43 -2.20 1.27
C HIS A 401 -16.81 -2.08 -0.22
N GLN A 402 -15.98 -1.46 -1.08
CA GLN A 402 -16.31 -1.31 -2.50
C GLN A 402 -16.07 -2.59 -3.28
N ARG A 403 -17.07 -2.98 -4.09
CA ARG A 403 -16.97 -4.15 -4.99
C ARG A 403 -16.27 -3.85 -6.31
N PHE A 404 -16.34 -2.60 -6.77
CA PHE A 404 -15.70 -2.10 -7.99
C PHE A 404 -15.07 -0.74 -7.67
N ARG A 405 -14.12 -0.25 -8.47
CA ARG A 405 -13.47 1.05 -8.20
C ARG A 405 -14.51 2.19 -8.26
N THR A 406 -14.48 3.10 -7.30
CA THR A 406 -15.38 4.27 -7.23
C THR A 406 -14.63 5.59 -7.25
N ALA A 407 -15.34 6.67 -7.60
CA ALA A 407 -14.83 8.04 -7.54
C ALA A 407 -14.51 8.52 -6.10
N THR A 408 -14.87 7.73 -5.09
CA THR A 408 -14.65 7.99 -3.66
C THR A 408 -13.62 7.05 -3.02
N ASP A 409 -12.96 6.20 -3.81
CA ASP A 409 -11.91 5.30 -3.31
C ASP A 409 -10.72 6.12 -2.76
N LEU A 410 -10.17 5.70 -1.61
CA LEU A 410 -8.91 6.22 -1.11
C LEU A 410 -7.78 5.70 -2.01
N GLN A 411 -7.10 6.60 -2.72
CA GLN A 411 -5.97 6.23 -3.59
C GLN A 411 -4.76 5.84 -2.75
N TYR A 412 -4.61 4.53 -2.52
CA TYR A 412 -3.87 3.98 -1.40
C TYR A 412 -2.39 4.37 -1.36
N ALA A 413 -1.66 4.23 -2.48
CA ALA A 413 -0.26 4.65 -2.57
C ALA A 413 -0.12 6.17 -2.43
N PHE A 414 -0.97 6.95 -3.09
CA PHE A 414 -0.94 8.42 -3.01
C PHE A 414 -1.23 8.93 -1.58
N ALA A 415 -2.17 8.29 -0.87
CA ALA A 415 -2.43 8.55 0.53
C ALA A 415 -1.25 8.15 1.44
N TYR A 416 -0.62 6.99 1.20
CA TYR A 416 0.52 6.50 1.98
C TYR A 416 1.74 7.41 1.89
N TYR A 417 2.17 7.78 0.67
CA TYR A 417 3.31 8.68 0.52
C TYR A 417 2.99 10.11 0.96
N SER A 418 1.75 10.58 0.77
CA SER A 418 1.35 11.90 1.30
C SER A 418 1.30 11.93 2.82
N PHE A 419 0.87 10.84 3.48
CA PHE A 419 0.97 10.63 4.93
C PHE A 419 2.43 10.64 5.37
N LEU A 420 3.29 9.84 4.74
CA LEU A 420 4.73 9.74 5.04
C LEU A 420 5.46 11.09 4.91
N MET A 421 5.06 11.96 3.98
CA MET A 421 5.64 13.28 3.76
C MET A 421 4.99 14.42 4.58
N SER A 422 3.88 14.17 5.29
CA SER A 422 3.08 15.24 5.94
C SER A 422 2.76 15.02 7.41
N GLU A 423 2.70 13.77 7.88
CA GLU A 423 2.40 13.48 9.28
C GLU A 423 3.65 13.73 10.14
N THR A 424 3.45 14.31 11.33
CA THR A 424 4.57 14.70 12.22
C THR A 424 4.48 13.97 13.56
N GLN A 425 5.63 13.63 14.12
CA GLN A 425 5.72 12.92 15.40
C GLN A 425 6.52 13.75 16.41
N LEU A 426 6.03 13.84 17.63
CA LEU A 426 6.71 14.50 18.74
C LEU A 426 7.61 13.48 19.45
N LEU A 427 8.87 13.42 19.05
CA LEU A 427 9.89 12.60 19.69
C LEU A 427 10.58 13.36 20.83
N SER A 428 10.90 12.66 21.92
CA SER A 428 11.82 13.19 22.94
C SER A 428 13.26 13.14 22.46
N VAL A 429 14.15 13.89 23.12
CA VAL A 429 15.60 13.85 22.82
C VAL A 429 16.18 12.45 23.07
N GLU A 430 15.62 11.70 24.02
CA GLU A 430 15.98 10.30 24.27
C GLU A 430 15.54 9.38 23.11
N GLU A 431 14.35 9.57 22.53
CA GLU A 431 13.89 8.80 21.36
C GLU A 431 14.61 9.17 20.06
N ILE A 432 14.98 10.45 19.88
CA ILE A 432 15.86 10.87 18.77
C ILE A 432 17.25 10.26 18.93
N PHE A 433 17.80 10.21 20.15
CA PHE A 433 19.08 9.57 20.40
C PHE A 433 19.04 8.08 20.02
N ASP A 434 18.03 7.36 20.51
CA ASP A 434 17.82 5.93 20.26
C ASP A 434 17.44 5.61 18.78
N GLU A 435 16.99 6.59 17.94
CA GLU A 435 16.78 6.38 16.49
C GLU A 435 18.10 6.36 15.70
N PHE A 436 19.07 7.21 16.09
CA PHE A 436 20.33 7.39 15.35
C PHE A 436 21.54 6.68 15.99
N ASP A 437 21.39 6.05 17.15
CA ASP A 437 22.33 5.08 17.74
C ASP A 437 22.22 3.73 16.99
N THR A 438 22.79 3.68 15.79
CA THR A 438 22.59 2.59 14.81
C THR A 438 23.30 1.29 15.18
N ASP A 439 24.38 1.36 15.97
CA ASP A 439 25.07 0.19 16.52
C ASP A 439 24.63 -0.19 17.94
N ALA A 440 23.70 0.59 18.53
CA ALA A 440 23.19 0.46 19.90
C ALA A 440 24.29 0.49 20.98
N SER A 441 25.36 1.25 20.75
CA SER A 441 26.45 1.49 21.71
C SER A 441 26.04 2.35 22.90
N GLY A 442 24.95 3.13 22.78
CA GLY A 442 24.59 4.19 23.73
C GLY A 442 25.43 5.46 23.54
N THR A 443 26.11 5.60 22.41
CA THR A 443 26.93 6.75 22.00
C THR A 443 26.62 7.09 20.54
N TRP A 444 26.96 8.32 20.09
CA TRP A 444 26.86 8.68 18.68
C TRP A 444 28.25 8.85 18.09
N SER A 445 28.53 8.15 17.00
CA SER A 445 29.72 8.35 16.16
C SER A 445 29.57 9.54 15.21
N ASP A 446 30.68 10.01 14.63
CA ASP A 446 30.69 11.06 13.59
C ASP A 446 29.83 10.71 12.37
N ARG A 447 29.63 9.41 12.10
CA ARG A 447 28.72 8.93 11.05
C ARG A 447 27.27 9.20 11.42
N GLU A 448 26.88 8.89 12.64
CA GLU A 448 25.50 9.01 13.13
C GLU A 448 25.11 10.47 13.36
N VAL A 449 26.02 11.27 13.93
CA VAL A 449 25.94 12.74 13.98
C VAL A 449 25.71 13.31 12.58
N ARG A 450 26.46 12.84 11.57
CA ARG A 450 26.29 13.29 10.18
C ARG A 450 24.94 12.86 9.60
N THR A 451 24.51 11.62 9.81
CA THR A 451 23.20 11.11 9.34
C THR A 451 22.04 11.92 9.95
N PHE A 452 22.10 12.18 11.26
CA PHE A 452 21.16 13.04 11.97
C PHE A 452 21.14 14.48 11.41
N LEU A 453 22.32 15.08 11.22
CA LEU A 453 22.41 16.43 10.65
C LEU A 453 21.92 16.49 9.19
N THR A 454 22.08 15.43 8.37
CA THR A 454 21.50 15.39 7.01
C THR A 454 19.98 15.23 6.99
N ARG A 455 19.36 14.78 8.09
CA ARG A 455 17.89 14.77 8.26
C ARG A 455 17.36 16.12 8.72
N MET A 456 18.15 16.89 9.49
CA MET A 456 17.76 18.23 9.96
C MET A 456 18.08 19.37 8.99
N TYR A 457 19.14 19.24 8.18
CA TYR A 457 19.65 20.28 7.30
C TYR A 457 19.89 19.75 5.88
N ALA A 458 19.52 20.54 4.88
CA ALA A 458 19.70 20.17 3.48
C ALA A 458 21.20 20.00 3.13
N PRO A 459 21.60 18.90 2.47
CA PRO A 459 22.97 18.68 2.05
C PRO A 459 23.39 19.62 0.89
N PRO A 460 24.70 19.86 0.68
CA PRO A 460 25.82 19.34 1.46
C PRO A 460 25.99 20.06 2.81
N LEU A 461 26.23 19.28 3.87
CA LEU A 461 26.65 19.83 5.16
C LEU A 461 28.08 20.36 5.05
N ASP A 462 28.31 21.58 5.53
CA ASP A 462 29.68 22.06 5.78
C ASP A 462 30.23 21.46 7.08
N TRP A 463 31.56 21.30 7.15
CA TRP A 463 32.25 20.74 8.32
C TRP A 463 32.07 21.62 9.57
N SER A 464 31.89 22.94 9.40
CA SER A 464 31.57 23.83 10.51
C SER A 464 30.22 23.51 11.19
N ALA A 465 29.25 22.94 10.47
CA ALA A 465 27.95 22.58 11.04
C ALA A 465 28.03 21.35 11.95
N MET A 466 28.87 20.36 11.61
CA MET A 466 29.17 19.22 12.49
C MET A 466 29.88 19.70 13.76
N HIS A 467 30.96 20.47 13.60
CA HIS A 467 31.74 20.94 14.75
C HIS A 467 30.97 21.90 15.67
N TYR A 468 30.07 22.74 15.11
CA TYR A 468 29.17 23.56 15.91
C TYR A 468 28.16 22.72 16.71
N PHE A 469 27.61 21.66 16.12
CA PHE A 469 26.73 20.74 16.84
C PHE A 469 27.47 20.02 17.98
N GLU A 470 28.69 19.52 17.72
CA GLU A 470 29.58 18.95 18.73
C GLU A 470 29.83 19.93 19.90
N GLU A 471 30.23 21.16 19.59
CA GLU A 471 30.52 22.19 20.59
C GLU A 471 29.29 22.49 21.46
N VAL A 472 28.11 22.63 20.85
CA VAL A 472 26.85 22.89 21.58
C VAL A 472 26.54 21.75 22.55
N VAL A 473 26.61 20.49 22.12
CA VAL A 473 26.29 19.34 22.98
C VAL A 473 27.35 19.15 24.08
N GLN A 474 28.64 19.30 23.76
CA GLN A 474 29.71 19.27 24.76
C GLN A 474 29.55 20.38 25.81
N ASN A 475 29.29 21.62 25.39
CA ASN A 475 29.17 22.75 26.31
C ASN A 475 27.90 22.67 27.18
N CYS A 476 26.79 22.18 26.64
CA CYS A 476 25.61 21.81 27.44
C CYS A 476 25.95 20.74 28.50
N THR A 477 26.69 19.70 28.12
CA THR A 477 27.10 18.61 29.03
C THR A 477 28.01 19.11 30.15
N ARG A 478 29.00 19.93 29.81
CA ARG A 478 29.90 20.61 30.77
C ARG A 478 29.11 21.51 31.74
N ALA A 479 28.14 22.28 31.24
CA ALA A 479 27.31 23.19 32.04
C ALA A 479 26.40 22.43 33.04
N LEU A 480 25.95 21.22 32.70
CA LEU A 480 25.15 20.36 33.60
C LEU A 480 25.99 19.72 34.72
N GLY A 481 27.33 19.70 34.59
CA GLY A 481 28.24 19.15 35.60
C GLY A 481 28.09 17.64 35.85
N LEU A 482 27.57 16.91 34.86
CA LEU A 482 27.26 15.48 34.94
C LEU A 482 28.48 14.62 34.60
N PHE A 483 29.53 14.71 35.42
CA PHE A 483 30.68 13.80 35.34
C PHE A 483 30.23 12.36 35.64
N VAL A 484 30.00 11.58 34.59
CA VAL A 484 29.76 10.14 34.60
C VAL A 484 30.98 9.51 33.96
N THR A 485 31.79 8.80 34.75
CA THR A 485 32.82 7.91 34.20
C THR A 485 32.13 6.80 33.40
N PRO A 486 32.41 6.63 32.10
CA PRO A 486 31.92 5.47 31.37
C PRO A 486 32.46 4.18 32.01
N ASP A 487 31.62 3.15 32.12
CA ASP A 487 32.12 1.77 32.15
C ASP A 487 32.46 1.45 30.67
N PRO A 488 33.73 1.25 30.30
CA PRO A 488 34.12 1.15 28.88
C PRO A 488 33.73 -0.21 28.31
N VAL A 489 32.51 -0.31 27.79
CA VAL A 489 32.09 -1.44 26.96
C VAL A 489 32.69 -1.23 25.58
N VAL A 490 33.86 -1.83 25.34
CA VAL A 490 34.53 -1.76 24.04
C VAL A 490 33.80 -2.67 23.06
N HIS A 491 32.89 -2.07 22.28
CA HIS A 491 32.28 -2.72 21.12
C HIS A 491 33.29 -2.82 19.97
N SER A 492 33.21 -3.89 19.19
CA SER A 492 34.23 -4.24 18.19
C SER A 492 33.81 -3.86 16.76
N THR A 493 33.61 -2.56 16.51
CA THR A 493 33.65 -2.00 15.14
C THR A 493 34.99 -2.37 14.49
N LEU A 494 34.96 -2.73 13.21
CA LEU A 494 36.12 -3.34 12.57
C LEU A 494 37.21 -2.29 12.32
N VAL A 495 38.47 -2.72 12.38
CA VAL A 495 39.65 -1.83 12.35
C VAL A 495 39.73 -0.97 11.06
N TYR A 496 39.03 -1.38 10.00
CA TYR A 496 38.96 -0.69 8.72
C TYR A 496 37.85 0.38 8.64
N GLU A 497 36.98 0.47 9.65
CA GLU A 497 35.83 1.38 9.71
C GLU A 497 36.14 2.68 10.50
N ARG A 498 37.29 2.72 11.19
CA ARG A 498 37.73 3.89 11.97
C ARG A 498 38.27 5.00 11.08
N TYR A 499 37.40 5.97 10.79
CA TYR A 499 37.80 7.38 10.88
C TYR A 499 37.86 7.79 12.37
N GLU A 500 38.38 8.98 12.67
CA GLU A 500 38.70 9.38 14.05
C GLU A 500 37.46 9.32 14.96
N ASP A 501 37.62 8.75 16.17
CA ASP A 501 36.53 8.45 17.09
C ASP A 501 35.87 9.75 17.61
N SER A 502 34.54 9.80 17.69
CA SER A 502 33.82 11.05 17.96
C SER A 502 34.04 11.59 19.36
N ASN A 503 34.31 12.90 19.47
CA ASN A 503 34.51 13.58 20.75
C ASN A 503 33.21 13.78 21.57
N LEU A 504 32.08 13.18 21.17
CA LEU A 504 30.77 13.45 21.77
C LEU A 504 30.43 12.62 23.01
N VAL A 505 31.05 11.46 23.22
CA VAL A 505 31.12 10.78 24.53
C VAL A 505 32.48 10.07 24.67
N GLY A 506 33.55 10.81 25.01
CA GLY A 506 34.92 10.30 24.84
C GLY A 506 36.07 10.85 25.71
N ASP A 507 35.81 11.49 26.85
CA ASP A 507 36.81 11.71 27.95
C ASP A 507 36.15 12.15 29.27
#